data_AF-B0G8Y4-F1
#
_entry.id   AF-B0G8Y4-F1
#
_cell.length_a   1.000
_cell.length_b   1.000
_cell.length_c   1.000
_cell.angle_alpha   90.00
_cell.angle_beta   90.00
_cell.angle_gamma   90.00
#
_symmetry.space_group_name_H-M   'P 1'
#
loop_
_entity.id
_entity.type
_entity.pdbx_description
1 polymer ?
#
loop_
_entity_poly.entity_id
_entity_poly.type
_entity_poly.pdbx_seq_one_letter_code
_entity_poly.pdbx_strand_id
1 'polypeptide(L)'
;MLPHNKIIKTTVKKFLEPENLFQIGSSRCWLDDQGYYMILVEFASSGYSKGASLNAGVSFLWESTERLNESLSYNYGCQVRTGVGYVEYKNDDEAFQNGIEKLAKKALEKVDEYRKFSDMDYAKSCLQEQVDKLPEYRRFWELYHLAMLCFLKGDFEEGKDVFEHYMQRLKDSFYSGDCYIEWREQFYNYCIENIQCHLSSKESAQQMVVDMINRRRKNFYEKPSYKKMSKEPYLICDE
;
A
#
# COMPACT_ATOMS: atom_id res chain seq x y z
N MET A 1 -25.72 12.38 7.29
CA MET A 1 -25.03 11.16 6.83
C MET A 1 -26.10 10.15 6.43
N LEU A 2 -26.05 9.57 5.22
CA LEU A 2 -27.07 8.62 4.77
C LEU A 2 -27.09 7.36 5.68
N PRO A 3 -28.26 6.75 5.95
CA PRO A 3 -28.39 5.62 6.89
C PRO A 3 -27.39 4.49 6.64
N HIS A 4 -27.26 4.01 5.40
CA HIS A 4 -26.32 2.94 5.03
C HIS A 4 -24.85 3.26 5.36
N ASN A 5 -24.42 4.52 5.19
CA ASN A 5 -23.06 4.94 5.52
C ASN A 5 -22.79 4.91 7.02
N LYS A 6 -23.81 5.23 7.82
CA LYS A 6 -23.74 5.14 9.29
C LYS A 6 -23.61 3.68 9.72
N ILE A 7 -24.41 2.78 9.14
CA ILE A 7 -24.32 1.33 9.41
C ILE A 7 -22.93 0.81 9.11
N ILE A 8 -22.37 1.07 7.92
CA ILE A 8 -21.01 0.63 7.57
C ILE A 8 -20.01 1.08 8.63
N LYS A 9 -19.97 2.38 8.93
CA LYS A 9 -18.97 2.93 9.86
C LYS A 9 -19.13 2.39 11.27
N THR A 10 -20.34 2.37 11.80
CA THR A 10 -20.60 1.91 13.17
C THR A 10 -20.31 0.42 13.32
N THR A 11 -20.67 -0.39 12.32
CA THR A 11 -20.41 -1.84 12.34
C THR A 11 -18.92 -2.12 12.23
N VAL A 12 -18.24 -1.59 11.21
CA VAL A 12 -16.80 -1.82 10.99
C VAL A 12 -15.96 -1.37 12.18
N LYS A 13 -16.30 -0.22 12.76
CA LYS A 13 -15.60 0.33 13.94
C LYS A 13 -15.55 -0.65 15.11
N LYS A 14 -16.61 -1.43 15.35
CA LYS A 14 -16.66 -2.44 16.42
C LYS A 14 -15.65 -3.57 16.26
N PHE A 15 -15.19 -3.82 15.03
CA PHE A 15 -14.24 -4.89 14.72
C PHE A 15 -12.81 -4.37 14.56
N LEU A 16 -12.62 -3.24 13.87
CA LEU A 16 -11.29 -2.78 13.49
C LEU A 16 -10.62 -1.92 14.59
N GLU A 17 -11.37 -1.11 15.34
CA GLU A 17 -10.78 -0.23 16.37
C GLU A 17 -10.15 -1.01 17.54
N PRO A 18 -10.73 -2.12 18.05
CA PRO A 18 -10.09 -2.96 19.07
C PRO A 18 -8.74 -3.56 18.63
N GLU A 19 -8.55 -3.73 17.32
CA GLU A 19 -7.32 -4.28 16.73
C GLU A 19 -6.30 -3.18 16.38
N ASN A 20 -6.45 -1.98 16.95
CA ASN A 20 -5.60 -0.79 16.76
C ASN A 20 -5.64 -0.14 15.36
N LEU A 21 -6.59 -0.53 14.50
CA LEU A 21 -6.78 0.18 13.23
C LEU A 21 -7.48 1.53 13.47
N PHE A 22 -7.13 2.51 12.65
CA PHE A 22 -7.74 3.83 12.70
C PHE A 22 -8.36 4.26 11.38
N GLN A 23 -9.52 4.91 11.47
CA GLN A 23 -10.22 5.48 10.32
C GLN A 23 -9.51 6.73 9.78
N ILE A 24 -9.38 6.82 8.46
CA ILE A 24 -8.89 8.03 7.79
C ILE A 24 -10.01 9.07 7.76
N GLY A 25 -9.88 10.11 8.58
CA GLY A 25 -10.89 11.18 8.70
C GLY A 25 -12.30 10.63 8.95
N SER A 26 -13.21 10.87 8.01
CA SER A 26 -14.57 10.30 8.03
C SER A 26 -14.85 9.36 6.86
N SER A 27 -13.81 8.84 6.20
CA SER A 27 -13.92 7.97 5.03
C SER A 27 -14.44 6.56 5.39
N ARG A 28 -14.48 5.66 4.42
CA ARG A 28 -14.69 4.22 4.65
C ARG A 28 -13.36 3.45 4.71
N CYS A 29 -12.24 4.17 4.80
CA CYS A 29 -10.89 3.62 4.83
C CYS A 29 -10.35 3.58 6.25
N TRP A 30 -9.65 2.49 6.55
CA TRP A 30 -8.99 2.22 7.82
C TRP A 30 -7.54 1.84 7.55
N LEU A 31 -6.66 2.21 8.49
CA LEU A 31 -5.23 1.97 8.42
C LEU A 31 -4.76 1.20 9.63
N ASP A 32 -3.83 0.28 9.39
CA ASP A 32 -2.92 -0.28 10.39
C ASP A 32 -1.50 0.20 10.06
N ASP A 33 -0.83 0.86 11.00
CA ASP A 33 0.52 1.41 10.82
C ASP A 33 1.56 0.37 11.26
N GLN A 34 2.37 -0.11 10.32
CA GLN A 34 3.35 -1.17 10.52
C GLN A 34 4.79 -0.68 10.28
N GLY A 35 5.03 0.64 10.42
CA GLY A 35 6.37 1.22 10.31
C GLY A 35 6.72 1.61 8.87
N TYR A 36 7.26 0.67 8.07
CA TYR A 36 7.65 0.93 6.68
C TYR A 36 6.52 0.74 5.66
N TYR A 37 5.39 0.21 6.12
CA TYR A 37 4.19 0.02 5.32
C TYR A 37 2.92 0.27 6.14
N MET A 38 1.81 0.44 5.43
CA MET A 38 0.46 0.56 5.97
C MET A 38 -0.38 -0.59 5.46
N ILE A 39 -1.25 -1.15 6.30
CA ILE A 39 -2.34 -1.99 5.83
C ILE A 39 -3.53 -1.07 5.58
N LEU A 40 -3.97 -0.97 4.32
CA LEU A 40 -5.12 -0.18 3.92
C LEU A 40 -6.32 -1.10 3.75
N VAL A 41 -7.40 -0.81 4.48
CA VAL A 41 -8.69 -1.51 4.39
C VAL A 41 -9.77 -0.52 3.97
N GLU A 42 -10.50 -0.83 2.91
CA GLU A 42 -11.55 0.04 2.36
C GLU A 42 -12.86 -0.73 2.14
N PHE A 43 -13.96 -0.16 2.64
CA PHE A 43 -15.31 -0.63 2.37
C PHE A 43 -15.88 0.10 1.15
N ALA A 44 -15.35 -0.27 -0.02
CA ALA A 44 -15.50 0.45 -1.29
C ALA A 44 -16.96 0.49 -1.77
N SER A 45 -17.45 1.67 -2.13
CA SER A 45 -18.77 1.86 -2.74
C SER A 45 -18.78 1.44 -4.21
N SER A 46 -19.97 1.19 -4.75
CA SER A 46 -20.18 1.16 -6.21
C SER A 46 -20.83 2.48 -6.65
N GLY A 47 -20.60 2.90 -7.89
CA GLY A 47 -21.28 4.07 -8.47
C GLY A 47 -22.75 3.83 -8.79
N TYR A 48 -23.21 2.57 -8.73
CA TYR A 48 -24.51 2.14 -9.24
C TYR A 48 -25.52 1.83 -8.12
N SER A 49 -25.05 1.43 -6.94
CA SER A 49 -25.92 1.07 -5.81
C SER A 49 -25.33 1.47 -4.47
N LYS A 50 -26.18 1.54 -3.44
CA LYS A 50 -25.76 1.80 -2.07
C LYS A 50 -25.28 0.49 -1.48
N GLY A 51 -24.08 0.46 -0.92
CA GLY A 51 -23.50 -0.78 -0.40
C GLY A 51 -21.99 -0.69 -0.25
N ALA A 52 -21.36 -1.84 -0.06
CA ALA A 52 -19.91 -1.96 0.07
C ALA A 52 -19.37 -3.29 -0.45
N SER A 53 -18.18 -3.25 -1.04
CA SER A 53 -17.28 -4.39 -1.18
C SER A 53 -16.07 -4.19 -0.27
N LEU A 54 -15.18 -5.19 -0.18
CA LEU A 54 -13.97 -5.11 0.63
C LEU A 54 -12.73 -5.07 -0.25
N ASN A 55 -11.94 -4.02 -0.08
CA ASN A 55 -10.55 -3.98 -0.50
C ASN A 55 -9.64 -4.01 0.74
N ALA A 56 -8.54 -4.74 0.66
CA ALA A 56 -7.49 -4.75 1.66
C ALA A 56 -6.13 -5.07 1.01
N GLY A 57 -5.10 -4.33 1.38
CA GLY A 57 -3.75 -4.55 0.88
C GLY A 57 -2.68 -3.76 1.63
N VAL A 58 -1.44 -4.00 1.24
CA VAL A 58 -0.25 -3.31 1.75
C VAL A 58 0.04 -2.10 0.88
N SER A 59 0.25 -0.96 1.52
CA SER A 59 0.78 0.27 0.92
C SER A 59 2.15 0.56 1.51
N PHE A 60 3.20 0.45 0.73
CA PHE A 60 4.55 0.76 1.18
C PHE A 60 4.78 2.27 1.26
N LEU A 61 5.67 2.69 2.15
CA LEU A 61 5.93 4.10 2.46
C LEU A 61 7.22 4.67 1.86
N TRP A 62 7.98 3.91 1.07
CA TRP A 62 9.03 4.51 0.24
C TRP A 62 8.42 5.45 -0.82
N GLU A 63 9.21 6.44 -1.24
CA GLU A 63 8.75 7.49 -2.17
C GLU A 63 8.63 6.93 -3.60
N SER A 64 7.89 7.62 -4.45
CA SER A 64 7.76 7.32 -5.88
C SER A 64 7.56 8.64 -6.64
N THR A 65 6.53 8.76 -7.47
CA THR A 65 6.19 10.04 -8.10
C THR A 65 5.56 11.00 -7.09
N GLU A 66 5.69 12.31 -7.32
CA GLU A 66 5.07 13.35 -6.47
C GLU A 66 3.58 13.06 -6.22
N ARG A 67 2.82 12.80 -7.30
CA ARG A 67 1.40 12.47 -7.23
C ARG A 67 1.11 11.20 -6.40
N LEU A 68 1.94 10.16 -6.54
CA LEU A 68 1.74 8.92 -5.79
C LEU A 68 2.17 9.05 -4.33
N ASN A 69 3.10 9.95 -4.01
CA ASN A 69 3.53 10.21 -2.64
C ASN A 69 2.42 10.84 -1.78
N GLU A 70 1.46 11.55 -2.39
CA GLU A 70 0.35 12.18 -1.67
C GLU A 70 -0.77 11.22 -1.26
N SER A 71 -0.79 10.00 -1.80
CA SER A 71 -1.85 9.01 -1.61
C SER A 71 -1.30 7.64 -1.19
N LEU A 72 -2.17 6.80 -0.63
CA LEU A 72 -1.88 5.39 -0.36
C LEU A 72 -2.45 4.54 -1.50
N SER A 73 -1.74 3.47 -1.84
CA SER A 73 -2.06 2.59 -2.96
C SER A 73 -1.91 1.14 -2.54
N TYR A 74 -2.70 0.25 -3.12
CA TYR A 74 -2.54 -1.19 -2.89
C TYR A 74 -1.35 -1.71 -3.70
N ASN A 75 -0.15 -1.68 -3.10
CA ASN A 75 1.08 -2.17 -3.72
C ASN A 75 1.15 -3.70 -3.72
N TYR A 76 0.53 -4.33 -2.71
CA TYR A 76 0.27 -5.77 -2.67
C TYR A 76 -1.16 -6.03 -2.19
N GLY A 77 -1.88 -6.96 -2.85
CA GLY A 77 -3.31 -7.17 -2.63
C GLY A 77 -4.18 -6.07 -3.28
N CYS A 78 -5.47 -6.06 -2.96
CA CYS A 78 -6.47 -5.02 -3.26
C CYS A 78 -7.86 -5.65 -3.06
N GLN A 79 -8.46 -6.23 -4.11
CA GLN A 79 -9.80 -6.79 -4.04
C GLN A 79 -9.83 -8.10 -3.25
N VAL A 80 -10.60 -8.14 -2.15
CA VAL A 80 -10.69 -9.32 -1.31
C VAL A 80 -11.85 -10.20 -1.77
N ARG A 81 -11.56 -11.48 -2.04
CA ARG A 81 -12.61 -12.48 -2.25
C ARG A 81 -13.24 -12.83 -0.91
N THR A 82 -14.47 -12.37 -0.70
CA THR A 82 -15.20 -12.52 0.57
C THR A 82 -16.26 -13.63 0.53
N GLY A 83 -16.49 -14.25 -0.63
CA GLY A 83 -17.60 -15.19 -0.86
C GLY A 83 -18.97 -14.52 -0.98
N VAL A 84 -19.19 -13.38 -0.30
CA VAL A 84 -20.40 -12.55 -0.39
C VAL A 84 -20.28 -11.43 -1.43
N GLY A 85 -19.07 -11.09 -1.87
CA GLY A 85 -18.83 -10.05 -2.87
C GLY A 85 -19.28 -8.66 -2.40
N TYR A 86 -20.07 -8.00 -3.24
CA TYR A 86 -20.66 -6.69 -2.95
C TYR A 86 -21.94 -6.85 -2.12
N VAL A 87 -21.97 -6.24 -0.94
CA VAL A 87 -23.14 -6.22 -0.06
C VAL A 87 -23.96 -4.96 -0.38
N GLU A 88 -25.09 -5.15 -1.04
CA GLU A 88 -26.02 -4.08 -1.41
C GLU A 88 -27.01 -3.77 -0.27
N TYR A 89 -27.27 -2.48 -0.05
CA TYR A 89 -28.28 -1.98 0.89
C TYR A 89 -29.65 -1.91 0.20
N LYS A 90 -30.56 -2.79 0.61
CA LYS A 90 -31.92 -2.92 0.06
C LYS A 90 -33.01 -2.38 1.00
N ASN A 91 -32.68 -1.34 1.77
CA ASN A 91 -33.54 -0.76 2.83
C ASN A 91 -33.88 -1.73 3.97
N ASP A 92 -32.99 -2.70 4.23
CA ASP A 92 -33.04 -3.60 5.37
C ASP A 92 -31.76 -3.38 6.19
N ASP A 93 -31.89 -2.68 7.30
CA ASP A 93 -30.76 -2.29 8.15
C ASP A 93 -30.09 -3.51 8.80
N GLU A 94 -30.87 -4.50 9.22
CA GLU A 94 -30.37 -5.69 9.92
C GLU A 94 -29.64 -6.63 8.96
N ALA A 95 -30.24 -6.94 7.81
CA ALA A 95 -29.60 -7.76 6.80
C ALA A 95 -28.32 -7.09 6.26
N PHE A 96 -28.36 -5.76 6.09
CA PHE A 96 -27.19 -5.01 5.63
C PHE A 96 -26.08 -5.01 6.69
N GLN A 97 -26.41 -4.75 7.96
CA GLN A 97 -25.45 -4.85 9.05
C GLN A 97 -24.79 -6.23 9.09
N ASN A 98 -25.56 -7.31 9.02
CA ASN A 98 -25.04 -8.69 8.99
C ASN A 98 -24.07 -8.92 7.81
N GLY A 99 -24.36 -8.34 6.64
CA GLY A 99 -23.45 -8.39 5.50
C GLY A 99 -22.15 -7.61 5.73
N ILE A 100 -22.22 -6.41 6.32
CA ILE A 100 -21.04 -5.61 6.68
C ILE A 100 -20.20 -6.31 7.76
N GLU A 101 -20.80 -6.97 8.74
CA GLU A 101 -20.06 -7.74 9.76
C GLU A 101 -19.23 -8.85 9.12
N LYS A 102 -19.76 -9.55 8.11
CA LYS A 102 -18.99 -10.55 7.36
C LYS A 102 -17.80 -9.94 6.63
N LEU A 103 -17.98 -8.77 6.00
CA LEU A 103 -16.86 -8.04 5.39
C LEU A 103 -15.83 -7.61 6.44
N ALA A 104 -16.26 -7.11 7.60
CA ALA A 104 -15.37 -6.67 8.67
C ALA A 104 -14.54 -7.82 9.26
N LYS A 105 -15.15 -8.99 9.49
CA LYS A 105 -14.42 -10.20 9.91
C LYS A 105 -13.39 -10.63 8.86
N LYS A 106 -13.76 -10.59 7.58
CA LYS A 106 -12.82 -10.92 6.50
C LYS A 106 -11.68 -9.91 6.38
N ALA A 107 -11.95 -8.64 6.71
CA ALA A 107 -10.92 -7.61 6.77
C ALA A 107 -9.89 -7.91 7.86
N LEU A 108 -10.32 -8.36 9.04
CA LEU A 108 -9.41 -8.76 10.12
C LEU A 108 -8.49 -9.92 9.72
N GLU A 109 -9.03 -10.95 9.08
CA GLU A 109 -8.20 -12.05 8.55
C GLU A 109 -7.12 -11.55 7.59
N LYS A 110 -7.44 -10.56 6.74
CA LYS A 110 -6.48 -9.94 5.83
C LYS A 110 -5.48 -9.03 6.54
N VAL A 111 -5.90 -8.31 7.57
CA VAL A 111 -4.99 -7.53 8.42
C VAL A 111 -3.97 -8.46 9.05
N ASP A 112 -4.37 -9.59 9.65
CA ASP A 112 -3.45 -10.53 10.27
C ASP A 112 -2.49 -11.19 9.25
N GLU A 113 -2.97 -11.46 8.04
CA GLU A 113 -2.13 -11.92 6.94
C GLU A 113 -1.07 -10.87 6.55
N TYR A 114 -1.48 -9.60 6.44
CA TYR A 114 -0.59 -8.52 6.00
C TYR A 114 0.34 -8.00 7.10
N ARG A 115 0.01 -8.15 8.38
CA ARG A 115 0.94 -7.87 9.50
C ARG A 115 2.22 -8.70 9.44
N LYS A 116 2.16 -9.87 8.80
CA LYS A 116 3.35 -10.70 8.55
C LYS A 116 4.37 -10.04 7.64
N PHE A 117 4.00 -9.00 6.90
CA PHE A 117 4.98 -8.24 6.12
C PHE A 117 6.03 -7.58 7.01
N SER A 118 5.82 -7.44 8.33
CA SER A 118 6.87 -6.94 9.24
C SER A 118 8.10 -7.86 9.27
N ASP A 119 7.95 -9.14 8.92
CA ASP A 119 9.06 -10.02 8.55
C ASP A 119 9.44 -9.75 7.08
N MET A 120 10.64 -9.18 6.87
CA MET A 120 11.10 -8.79 5.54
C MET A 120 11.41 -9.99 4.63
N ASP A 121 11.72 -11.18 5.16
CA ASP A 121 11.89 -12.39 4.36
C ASP A 121 10.54 -12.91 3.84
N TYR A 122 9.51 -12.85 4.69
CA TYR A 122 8.13 -13.13 4.26
C TYR A 122 7.66 -12.11 3.21
N ALA A 123 7.87 -10.81 3.45
CA ALA A 123 7.50 -9.77 2.52
C ALA A 123 8.19 -9.94 1.15
N LYS A 124 9.50 -10.25 1.16
CA LYS A 124 10.29 -10.46 -0.07
C LYS A 124 9.77 -11.66 -0.85
N SER A 125 9.48 -12.77 -0.17
CA SER A 125 8.90 -13.96 -0.79
C SER A 125 7.56 -13.65 -1.47
N CYS A 126 6.71 -12.85 -0.82
CA CYS A 126 5.42 -12.43 -1.40
C CYS A 126 5.60 -11.54 -2.64
N LEU A 127 6.51 -10.57 -2.60
CA LEU A 127 6.78 -9.68 -3.73
C LEU A 127 7.42 -10.43 -4.91
N GLN A 128 8.34 -11.35 -4.63
CA GLN A 128 8.94 -12.20 -5.67
C GLN A 128 7.87 -13.07 -6.34
N GLU A 129 6.99 -13.71 -5.56
CA GLU A 129 5.89 -14.50 -6.11
C GLU A 129 4.93 -13.64 -6.95
N GLN A 130 4.66 -12.40 -6.55
CA GLN A 130 3.85 -11.45 -7.33
C GLN A 130 4.51 -11.12 -8.67
N VAL A 131 5.82 -10.85 -8.68
CA VAL A 131 6.60 -10.60 -9.90
C VAL A 131 6.56 -11.82 -10.81
N ASP A 132 6.80 -13.03 -10.28
CA ASP A 132 6.89 -14.27 -11.05
C ASP A 132 5.57 -14.65 -11.71
N LYS A 133 4.45 -14.45 -11.02
CA LYS A 133 3.10 -14.74 -11.54
C LYS A 133 2.67 -13.77 -12.64
N LEU A 134 3.24 -12.57 -12.69
CA LEU A 134 2.89 -11.59 -13.71
C LEU A 134 3.66 -11.88 -15.02
N PRO A 135 3.01 -11.74 -16.19
CA PRO A 135 3.72 -11.68 -17.46
C PRO A 135 4.73 -10.53 -17.44
N GLU A 136 5.89 -10.73 -18.09
CA GLU A 136 7.01 -9.78 -18.06
C GLU A 136 6.61 -8.33 -18.38
N TYR A 137 5.79 -8.13 -19.41
CA TYR A 137 5.33 -6.80 -19.83
C TYR A 137 4.43 -6.07 -18.81
N ARG A 138 3.93 -6.77 -17.77
CA ARG A 138 3.13 -6.18 -16.68
C ARG A 138 3.94 -5.93 -15.41
N ARG A 139 5.16 -6.43 -15.32
CA ARG A 139 6.05 -6.23 -14.17
C ARG A 139 6.61 -4.83 -14.23
N PHE A 140 6.05 -3.92 -13.44
CA PHE A 140 6.53 -2.53 -13.42
C PHE A 140 6.73 -2.04 -11.99
N TRP A 141 5.64 -1.71 -11.29
CA TRP A 141 5.71 -1.27 -9.89
C TRP A 141 6.16 -2.40 -8.96
N GLU A 142 5.88 -3.65 -9.32
CA GLU A 142 6.27 -4.83 -8.55
C GLU A 142 7.80 -4.96 -8.45
N LEU A 143 8.52 -4.69 -9.55
CA LEU A 143 9.99 -4.66 -9.55
C LEU A 143 10.52 -3.52 -8.68
N TYR A 144 9.88 -2.34 -8.76
CA TYR A 144 10.25 -1.20 -7.92
C TYR A 144 10.09 -1.51 -6.43
N HIS A 145 8.95 -2.09 -6.04
CA HIS A 145 8.68 -2.47 -4.65
C HIS A 145 9.62 -3.57 -4.14
N LEU A 146 9.94 -4.56 -4.99
CA LEU A 146 10.90 -5.59 -4.65
C LEU A 146 12.30 -5.00 -4.44
N ALA A 147 12.77 -4.12 -5.34
CA ALA A 147 14.06 -3.44 -5.19
C ALA A 147 14.14 -2.62 -3.90
N MET A 148 13.12 -1.81 -3.60
CA MET A 148 13.10 -1.00 -2.37
C MET A 148 13.11 -1.88 -1.11
N LEU A 149 12.41 -3.01 -1.13
CA LEU A 149 12.45 -3.96 -0.01
C LEU A 149 13.82 -4.62 0.14
N CYS A 150 14.47 -5.04 -0.96
CA CYS A 150 15.82 -5.58 -0.93
C CYS A 150 16.81 -4.56 -0.35
N PHE A 151 16.72 -3.30 -0.77
CA PHE A 151 17.54 -2.24 -0.19
C PHE A 151 17.25 -2.05 1.29
N LEU A 152 15.99 -2.01 1.72
CA LEU A 152 15.63 -1.87 3.14
C LEU A 152 16.17 -3.03 4.00
N LYS A 153 15.98 -4.27 3.52
CA LYS A 153 16.46 -5.49 4.18
C LYS A 153 17.99 -5.58 4.17
N GLY A 154 18.65 -4.95 3.21
CA GLY A 154 20.10 -4.95 3.06
C GLY A 154 20.63 -6.03 2.12
N ASP A 155 19.75 -6.62 1.30
CA ASP A 155 20.09 -7.53 0.20
C ASP A 155 20.60 -6.72 -1.00
N PHE A 156 21.74 -6.06 -0.83
CA PHE A 156 22.18 -4.95 -1.68
C PHE A 156 22.37 -5.32 -3.15
N GLU A 157 23.12 -6.38 -3.46
CA GLU A 157 23.42 -6.75 -4.85
C GLU A 157 22.14 -7.18 -5.59
N GLU A 158 21.27 -7.96 -4.94
CA GLU A 158 19.98 -8.34 -5.52
C GLU A 158 19.07 -7.12 -5.73
N GLY A 159 19.04 -6.20 -4.76
CA GLY A 159 18.32 -4.94 -4.89
C GLY A 159 18.79 -4.12 -6.08
N LYS A 160 20.12 -4.06 -6.32
CA LYS A 160 20.69 -3.38 -7.48
C LYS A 160 20.28 -4.04 -8.79
N ASP A 161 20.42 -5.36 -8.91
CA ASP A 161 20.04 -6.09 -10.11
C ASP A 161 18.56 -5.86 -10.47
N VAL A 162 17.67 -5.97 -9.48
CA VAL A 162 16.22 -5.73 -9.67
C VAL A 162 15.95 -4.27 -10.03
N PHE A 163 16.63 -3.31 -9.38
CA PHE A 163 16.46 -1.89 -9.64
C PHE A 163 16.95 -1.48 -11.03
N GLU A 164 18.10 -2.01 -11.47
CA GLU A 164 18.63 -1.77 -12.82
C GLU A 164 17.66 -2.31 -13.89
N HIS A 165 17.09 -3.50 -13.66
CA HIS A 165 16.04 -4.04 -14.52
C HIS A 165 14.80 -3.13 -14.57
N TYR A 166 14.36 -2.62 -13.41
CA TYR A 166 13.27 -1.65 -13.33
C TYR A 166 13.60 -0.34 -14.08
N MET A 167 14.81 0.20 -13.93
CA MET A 167 15.23 1.44 -14.58
C MET A 167 15.25 1.31 -16.11
N GLN A 168 15.71 0.17 -16.63
CA GLN A 168 15.65 -0.11 -18.07
C GLN A 168 14.20 -0.15 -18.56
N ARG A 169 13.30 -0.84 -17.84
CA ARG A 169 11.86 -0.87 -18.17
C ARG A 169 11.23 0.52 -18.14
N LEU A 170 11.55 1.31 -17.11
CA LEU A 170 11.03 2.66 -16.95
C LEU A 170 11.43 3.53 -18.16
N LYS A 171 12.71 3.47 -18.56
CA LYS A 171 13.24 4.16 -19.73
C LYS A 171 12.57 3.73 -21.04
N ASP A 172 12.41 2.43 -21.26
CA ASP A 172 11.76 1.88 -22.45
C ASP A 172 10.26 2.23 -22.52
N SER A 173 9.71 2.71 -21.40
CA SER A 173 8.29 3.02 -21.26
C SER A 173 7.96 4.51 -21.43
N PHE A 174 8.92 5.39 -21.75
CA PHE A 174 8.64 6.83 -21.97
C PHE A 174 7.60 7.08 -23.06
N TYR A 175 7.45 6.15 -24.00
CA TYR A 175 6.48 6.21 -25.07
C TYR A 175 5.55 5.00 -25.07
N SER A 176 4.29 5.22 -25.42
CA SER A 176 3.32 4.17 -25.77
C SER A 176 2.86 4.41 -27.20
N GLY A 177 3.51 3.74 -28.16
CA GLY A 177 3.43 4.15 -29.57
C GLY A 177 4.06 5.52 -29.74
N ASP A 178 3.35 6.46 -30.37
CA ASP A 178 3.83 7.84 -30.55
C ASP A 178 3.48 8.76 -29.38
N CYS A 179 2.83 8.24 -28.32
CA CYS A 179 2.40 9.03 -27.18
C CYS A 179 3.50 9.08 -26.12
N TYR A 180 4.05 10.27 -25.88
CA TYR A 180 4.99 10.53 -24.79
C TYR A 180 4.28 10.57 -23.43
N ILE A 181 4.89 9.93 -22.43
CA ILE A 181 4.34 9.78 -21.08
C ILE A 181 5.29 10.49 -20.10
N GLU A 182 5.08 11.79 -19.92
CA GLU A 182 5.92 12.71 -19.16
C GLU A 182 6.30 12.21 -17.75
N TRP A 183 5.33 11.68 -16.99
CA TRP A 183 5.59 11.27 -15.61
C TRP A 183 6.64 10.15 -15.50
N ARG A 184 6.82 9.33 -16.56
CA ARG A 184 7.79 8.24 -16.57
C ARG A 184 9.22 8.77 -16.66
N GLU A 185 9.45 9.76 -17.50
CA GLU A 185 10.76 10.40 -17.60
C GLU A 185 11.08 11.23 -16.36
N GLN A 186 10.11 11.97 -15.84
CA GLN A 186 10.25 12.68 -14.56
C GLN A 186 10.64 11.73 -13.43
N PHE A 187 9.96 10.57 -13.33
CA PHE A 187 10.29 9.60 -12.30
C PHE A 187 11.64 8.91 -12.53
N TYR A 188 12.03 8.69 -13.79
CA TYR A 188 13.35 8.16 -14.12
C TYR A 188 14.48 9.10 -13.69
N ASN A 189 14.33 10.40 -13.94
CA ASN A 189 15.31 11.40 -13.51
C ASN A 189 15.35 11.48 -11.97
N TYR A 190 14.20 11.45 -11.30
CA TYR A 190 14.15 11.34 -9.85
C TYR A 190 14.90 10.12 -9.33
N CYS A 191 14.73 8.95 -9.98
CA CYS A 191 15.44 7.73 -9.61
C CYS A 191 16.97 7.88 -9.75
N ILE A 192 17.46 8.54 -10.80
CA ILE A 192 18.90 8.80 -10.95
C ILE A 192 19.40 9.71 -9.82
N GLU A 193 18.70 10.82 -9.60
CA GLU A 193 19.14 11.90 -8.71
C GLU A 193 19.01 11.56 -7.23
N ASN A 194 18.03 10.72 -6.85
CA ASN A 194 17.64 10.49 -5.46
C ASN A 194 17.69 9.02 -5.03
N ILE A 195 17.92 8.08 -5.97
CA ILE A 195 18.06 6.65 -5.66
C ILE A 195 19.44 6.17 -6.05
N GLN A 196 19.76 6.22 -7.34
CA GLN A 196 20.98 5.64 -7.89
C GLN A 196 22.26 6.26 -7.30
N CYS A 197 22.24 7.56 -6.97
CA CYS A 197 23.35 8.25 -6.32
C CYS A 197 23.69 7.73 -4.92
N HIS A 198 22.75 7.02 -4.26
CA HIS A 198 22.92 6.43 -2.94
C HIS A 198 23.27 4.93 -2.98
N LEU A 199 23.33 4.31 -4.17
CA LEU A 199 23.62 2.88 -4.32
C LEU A 199 25.15 2.58 -4.35
N SER A 200 25.90 3.19 -3.43
CA SER A 200 27.35 3.01 -3.29
C SER A 200 27.72 1.94 -2.26
N SER A 201 26.86 1.68 -1.28
CA SER A 201 26.99 0.61 -0.29
C SER A 201 25.62 0.15 0.21
N LYS A 202 25.61 -1.01 0.90
CA LYS A 202 24.44 -1.55 1.59
C LYS A 202 23.84 -0.51 2.56
N GLU A 203 24.68 0.09 3.41
CA GLU A 203 24.26 1.02 4.45
C GLU A 203 23.66 2.29 3.85
N SER A 204 24.28 2.81 2.79
CA SER A 204 23.76 3.99 2.07
C SER A 204 22.40 3.71 1.42
N ALA A 205 22.23 2.54 0.79
CA ALA A 205 20.95 2.13 0.21
C ALA A 205 19.87 1.90 1.26
N GLN A 206 20.20 1.26 2.39
CA GLN A 206 19.29 1.09 3.52
C GLN A 206 18.82 2.43 4.08
N GLN A 207 19.77 3.32 4.37
CA GLN A 207 19.47 4.63 4.93
C GLN A 207 18.60 5.46 3.98
N MET A 208 18.87 5.41 2.67
CA MET A 208 18.06 6.06 1.66
C MET A 208 16.58 5.63 1.74
N VAL A 209 16.29 4.32 1.83
CA VAL A 209 14.91 3.85 1.92
C VAL A 209 14.27 4.25 3.25
N VAL A 210 15.01 4.19 4.36
CA VAL A 210 14.54 4.68 5.67
C VAL A 210 14.17 6.16 5.62
N ASP A 211 15.00 6.98 4.98
CA ASP A 211 14.75 8.41 4.84
C ASP A 211 13.50 8.68 3.99
N MET A 212 13.31 7.93 2.90
CA MET A 212 12.07 7.99 2.09
C MET A 212 10.83 7.66 2.92
N ILE A 213 10.87 6.57 3.68
CA ILE A 213 9.79 6.15 4.57
C ILE A 213 9.47 7.29 5.54
N ASN A 214 10.48 7.84 6.21
CA ASN A 214 10.27 8.87 7.23
C ASN A 214 9.74 10.19 6.63
N ARG A 215 10.21 10.60 5.46
CA ARG A 215 9.65 11.76 4.73
C ARG A 215 8.18 11.53 4.37
N ARG A 216 7.83 10.35 3.86
CA ARG A 216 6.44 10.03 3.49
C ARG A 216 5.54 9.90 4.72
N ARG A 217 6.02 9.30 5.81
CA ARG A 217 5.33 9.27 7.12
C ARG A 217 5.02 10.68 7.60
N LYS A 218 6.01 11.59 7.53
CA LYS A 218 5.85 13.01 7.87
C LYS A 218 4.77 13.69 7.05
N ASN A 219 4.79 13.52 5.73
CA ASN A 219 3.77 14.07 4.85
C ASN A 219 2.36 13.61 5.24
N PHE A 220 2.19 12.36 5.67
CA PHE A 220 0.90 11.84 6.10
C PHE A 220 0.47 12.35 7.47
N TYR A 221 1.25 12.22 8.54
CA TYR A 221 0.77 12.59 9.88
C TYR A 221 0.54 14.09 10.05
N GLU A 222 1.12 14.95 9.19
CA GLU A 222 0.83 16.39 9.12
C GLU A 222 -0.59 16.67 8.60
N LYS A 223 -1.20 15.73 7.87
CA LYS A 223 -2.59 15.83 7.39
C LYS A 223 -3.56 15.51 8.52
N PRO A 224 -4.61 16.35 8.77
CA PRO A 224 -5.57 16.13 9.85
C PRO A 224 -6.27 14.75 9.84
N SER A 225 -6.46 14.16 8.65
CA SER A 225 -7.11 12.85 8.48
C SER A 225 -6.26 11.67 8.96
N TYR A 226 -4.95 11.86 9.15
CA TYR A 226 -3.98 10.82 9.56
C TYR A 226 -3.41 11.08 10.95
N LYS A 227 -4.00 12.00 11.74
CA LYS A 227 -3.50 12.40 13.06
C LYS A 227 -3.31 11.27 14.09
N LYS A 228 -3.87 10.08 13.83
CA LYS A 228 -3.75 8.87 14.67
C LYS A 228 -2.55 7.99 14.28
N MET A 229 -1.90 8.27 13.16
CA MET A 229 -0.67 7.61 12.72
C MET A 229 0.47 7.91 13.71
N SER A 230 1.39 6.96 13.88
CA SER A 230 2.53 7.18 14.77
C SER A 230 3.44 8.28 14.21
N LYS A 231 3.87 9.18 15.10
CA LYS A 231 4.83 10.25 14.79
C LYS A 231 6.27 9.81 14.99
N GLU A 232 6.48 8.60 15.53
CA GLU A 232 7.81 8.07 15.70
C GLU A 232 8.43 7.78 14.32
N PRO A 233 9.70 8.17 14.12
CA PRO A 233 10.41 7.79 12.91
C PRO A 233 10.55 6.27 12.88
N TYR A 234 10.38 5.72 11.68
CA TYR A 234 10.75 4.34 11.43
C TYR A 234 12.28 4.21 11.52
N LEU A 235 12.72 3.18 12.23
CA LEU A 235 14.11 2.77 12.35
C LEU A 235 14.17 1.30 11.96
N ILE A 236 15.26 0.89 11.32
CA ILE A 236 15.56 -0.54 11.15
C ILE A 236 15.94 -1.06 12.54
N CYS A 237 15.31 -2.14 12.99
CA CYS A 237 15.78 -2.83 14.18
C CYS A 237 17.09 -3.53 13.83
N ASP A 238 18.18 -3.17 14.51
CA ASP A 238 19.42 -3.94 14.44
C ASP A 238 19.12 -5.36 14.96
N GLU A 239 19.30 -6.37 14.10
CA GLU A 239 19.28 -7.79 14.49
C GLU A 239 20.57 -8.19 15.23
#